data_AF-A0A9W9P564-F1
#
_entry.id   AF-A0A9W9P564-F1
#
_cell.length_a   1.000
_cell.length_b   1.000
_cell.length_c   1.000
_cell.angle_alpha   90.00
_cell.angle_beta   90.00
_cell.angle_gamma   90.00
#
_symmetry.space_group_name_H-M   'P 1'
#
loop_
_entity.id
_entity.type
_entity.pdbx_description
1 polymer ?
#
loop_
_entity_poly.entity_id
_entity_poly.type
_entity_poly.pdbx_seq_one_letter_code
_entity_poly.pdbx_strand_id
1 'polypeptide(L)'
;MSPHDNHKDILLYGALPTGLPTAQVGANQPKSLLLVFLADIKSHDRERLMRHIQPAVRKIEILTWYPNQQVLRSVAPQRGYSDSLANLYGLAVIAKRNGHLGFVVADELTKRQVEGQFPLRGEDERISLAMIAIREGEQNGQARIFAKRSSRNNSLRDDLESFDINQDVDNLENRVYSSMLYTDLGFEIHDPDQPAFTPTTLESFGHEETLAATMSTLSRDTPLPPELILDIVSRAEESMMEPIKFPPGLEFQAGKPTINIILCFEHTQEEREGISALLQSAIDLELLGKNRTSNERNRSNADAEFKNTPKPSITLIPWGKTCPLSRRDISEIPEAVNAYADTDRYLKMPYLLTKPIDRENASSTEFLSINRTRVGPCVRCTTLSEVLHNYEGRVKDPIRTKDHQNGQIELFPPTVFHSGYDEPFYPISHPWNPVDRRTNSIPLFFLTNKLSDTQVKALYKEIQTMNHIDDEDWGKKVICPVPWKEDEPDAEDGTPEDMWRLYTEVKKNCEPPLVFADLQSGEDLKIIMTENIYIPDPGNDNKNAREVLKGVDDPNYRGFIYGRLPGRDAHIHWINLNIANMNLDESLDDYETYQRPDWPFHHMLDEYNDWIPEEEANENG
;
A
#
# COMPACT_ATOMS: atom_id res chain seq x y z
N MET A 1 -16.84 -45.60 -26.88
CA MET A 1 -17.23 -44.39 -27.64
C MET A 1 -18.62 -44.00 -27.14
N SER A 2 -18.87 -42.94 -26.37
CA SER A 2 -18.03 -41.90 -25.76
C SER A 2 -18.75 -41.50 -24.45
N PRO A 3 -18.11 -41.44 -23.28
CA PRO A 3 -18.71 -40.77 -22.13
C PRO A 3 -18.41 -39.27 -22.27
N HIS A 4 -19.47 -38.46 -22.32
CA HIS A 4 -19.35 -37.04 -22.06
C HIS A 4 -18.96 -36.88 -20.58
N ASP A 5 -17.74 -36.40 -20.33
CA ASP A 5 -17.33 -35.90 -19.03
C ASP A 5 -18.23 -34.71 -18.66
N ASN A 6 -19.04 -34.91 -17.63
CA ASN A 6 -19.71 -33.84 -16.92
C ASN A 6 -18.63 -33.01 -16.20
N HIS A 7 -18.10 -31.99 -16.88
CA HIS A 7 -17.33 -30.92 -16.25
C HIS A 7 -18.18 -30.29 -15.15
N LYS A 8 -17.73 -30.38 -13.90
CA LYS A 8 -18.45 -29.88 -12.73
C LYS A 8 -18.31 -28.36 -12.64
N ASP A 9 -19.43 -27.64 -12.83
CA ASP A 9 -19.63 -26.21 -12.48
C ASP A 9 -19.64 -25.97 -10.96
N ILE A 10 -18.71 -26.61 -10.24
CA ILE A 10 -18.75 -26.69 -8.79
C ILE A 10 -17.35 -26.46 -8.23
N LEU A 11 -17.23 -25.58 -7.22
CA LEU A 11 -16.05 -25.52 -6.33
C LEU A 11 -15.72 -26.93 -5.78
N LEU A 12 -14.48 -27.22 -5.41
CA LEU A 12 -14.02 -28.62 -5.21
C LEU A 12 -14.86 -29.46 -4.24
N TYR A 13 -15.71 -28.83 -3.42
CA TYR A 13 -16.54 -29.47 -2.41
C TYR A 13 -18.05 -29.51 -2.69
N GLY A 14 -18.51 -29.39 -3.94
CA GLY A 14 -19.85 -29.84 -4.30
C GLY A 14 -21.02 -28.92 -3.92
N ALA A 15 -20.79 -27.78 -3.25
CA ALA A 15 -21.85 -27.07 -2.55
C ALA A 15 -22.41 -25.82 -3.26
N LEU A 16 -21.66 -25.17 -4.16
CA LEU A 16 -22.07 -23.87 -4.71
C LEU A 16 -21.91 -23.82 -6.24
N PRO A 17 -23.00 -23.61 -7.00
CA PRO A 17 -22.89 -23.29 -8.43
C PRO A 17 -22.24 -21.92 -8.58
N THR A 18 -21.15 -21.85 -9.34
CA THR A 18 -20.39 -20.60 -9.54
C THR A 18 -21.13 -19.61 -10.45
N GLY A 19 -22.08 -20.11 -11.26
CA GLY A 19 -22.78 -19.33 -12.29
C GLY A 19 -21.86 -18.85 -13.43
N LEU A 20 -20.65 -19.41 -13.52
CA LEU A 20 -19.66 -19.05 -14.53
C LEU A 20 -20.03 -19.68 -15.89
N PRO A 21 -20.10 -18.91 -16.99
CA PRO A 21 -20.32 -19.47 -18.31
C PRO A 21 -19.15 -20.36 -18.76
N THR A 22 -19.45 -21.54 -19.32
CA THR A 22 -18.41 -22.45 -19.85
C THR A 22 -17.71 -21.85 -21.07
N ALA A 23 -16.39 -21.96 -21.13
CA ALA A 23 -15.62 -21.53 -22.29
C ALA A 23 -15.95 -22.39 -23.52
N GLN A 24 -16.32 -21.77 -24.65
CA GLN A 24 -16.39 -22.49 -25.93
C GLN A 24 -14.99 -22.62 -26.53
N VAL A 25 -14.34 -23.76 -26.32
CA VAL A 25 -13.04 -24.05 -26.92
C VAL A 25 -13.24 -24.51 -28.36
N GLY A 26 -12.93 -23.63 -29.32
CA GLY A 26 -12.78 -24.02 -30.72
C GLY A 26 -11.40 -24.66 -30.94
N ALA A 27 -11.27 -25.50 -31.98
CA ALA A 27 -10.08 -26.32 -32.25
C ALA A 27 -8.74 -25.56 -32.39
N ASN A 28 -8.69 -24.22 -32.35
CA ASN A 28 -7.45 -23.46 -32.38
C ASN A 28 -7.45 -22.07 -31.70
N GLN A 29 -8.56 -21.52 -31.15
CA GLN A 29 -8.57 -20.22 -30.43
C GLN A 29 -9.80 -20.08 -29.51
N PRO A 30 -9.72 -19.30 -28.40
CA PRO A 30 -10.90 -18.93 -27.61
C PRO A 30 -11.85 -18.08 -28.45
N LYS A 31 -13.12 -18.51 -28.55
CA LYS A 31 -14.18 -17.79 -29.29
C LYS A 31 -14.85 -16.68 -28.48
N SER A 32 -14.54 -16.63 -27.19
CA SER A 32 -15.19 -15.76 -26.22
C SER A 32 -14.19 -15.09 -25.28
N LEU A 33 -14.50 -13.86 -24.88
CA LEU A 33 -13.84 -13.16 -23.77
C LEU A 33 -14.78 -13.14 -22.56
N LEU A 34 -14.29 -13.53 -21.39
CA LEU A 34 -15.03 -13.42 -20.15
C LEU A 34 -14.89 -12.00 -19.56
N LEU A 35 -16.02 -11.33 -19.33
CA LEU A 35 -16.14 -10.06 -18.61
C LEU A 35 -16.82 -10.32 -17.26
N VAL A 36 -16.09 -10.05 -16.18
CA VAL A 36 -16.54 -10.24 -14.80
C VAL A 36 -16.97 -8.91 -14.22
N PHE A 37 -18.18 -8.82 -13.69
CA PHE A 37 -18.69 -7.64 -13.00
C PHE A 37 -18.56 -7.84 -11.49
N LEU A 38 -17.67 -7.10 -10.86
CA LEU A 38 -17.53 -7.05 -9.40
C LEU A 38 -18.19 -5.80 -8.81
N ALA A 39 -18.24 -4.71 -9.58
CA ALA A 39 -19.00 -3.53 -9.22
C ALA A 39 -20.47 -3.61 -9.67
N ASP A 40 -21.36 -3.05 -8.87
CA ASP A 40 -22.77 -2.89 -9.24
C ASP A 40 -22.93 -1.70 -10.20
N ILE A 41 -22.78 -1.97 -11.50
CA ILE A 41 -22.91 -1.00 -12.59
C ILE A 41 -24.35 -0.99 -13.11
N LYS A 42 -24.97 0.18 -13.13
CA LYS A 42 -26.35 0.37 -13.62
C LYS A 42 -26.49 -0.11 -15.07
N SER A 43 -27.68 -0.59 -15.46
CA SER A 43 -27.92 -1.15 -16.80
C SER A 43 -27.50 -0.24 -17.96
N HIS A 44 -27.79 1.06 -17.87
CA HIS A 44 -27.42 2.01 -18.93
C HIS A 44 -25.90 2.21 -19.06
N ASP A 45 -25.18 2.20 -17.93
CA ASP A 45 -23.72 2.27 -17.88
C ASP A 45 -23.09 0.98 -18.36
N ARG A 46 -23.69 -0.18 -18.04
CA ARG A 46 -23.25 -1.47 -18.60
C ARG A 46 -23.33 -1.47 -20.12
N GLU A 47 -24.40 -0.96 -20.71
CA GLU A 47 -24.49 -0.84 -22.18
C GLU A 47 -23.43 0.10 -22.76
N ARG A 48 -23.08 1.18 -22.04
CA ARG A 48 -22.01 2.11 -22.42
C ARG A 48 -20.64 1.40 -22.37
N LEU A 49 -20.37 0.65 -21.31
CA LEU A 49 -19.17 -0.16 -21.15
C LEU A 49 -19.06 -1.23 -22.27
N MET A 50 -20.14 -1.95 -22.55
CA MET A 50 -20.16 -2.96 -23.62
C MET A 50 -19.87 -2.35 -25.00
N ARG A 51 -20.45 -1.18 -25.29
CA ARG A 51 -20.13 -0.42 -26.52
C ARG A 51 -18.67 0.02 -26.58
N HIS A 52 -18.05 0.29 -25.43
CA HIS A 52 -16.64 0.64 -25.34
C HIS A 52 -15.72 -0.58 -25.56
N ILE A 53 -16.08 -1.75 -25.04
CA ILE A 53 -15.28 -2.98 -25.14
C ILE A 53 -15.39 -3.63 -26.52
N GLN A 54 -16.58 -3.61 -27.14
CA GLN A 54 -16.86 -4.36 -28.37
C GLN A 54 -15.85 -4.11 -29.52
N PRO A 55 -15.40 -2.86 -29.79
CA PRO A 55 -14.38 -2.60 -30.80
C PRO A 55 -13.01 -3.21 -30.45
N ALA A 56 -12.65 -3.25 -29.16
CA ALA A 56 -11.35 -3.73 -28.68
C ALA A 56 -11.21 -5.27 -28.75
N VAL A 57 -12.33 -6.01 -28.80
CA VAL A 57 -12.33 -7.48 -28.80
C VAL A 57 -12.60 -8.12 -30.19
N ARG A 58 -12.71 -7.32 -31.26
CA ARG A 58 -12.72 -7.77 -32.68
C ARG A 58 -13.54 -9.06 -32.98
N LYS A 59 -14.87 -8.94 -33.09
CA LYS A 59 -15.83 -10.03 -33.43
C LYS A 59 -15.87 -11.24 -32.48
N ILE A 60 -15.22 -11.16 -31.32
CA ILE A 60 -15.29 -12.16 -30.26
C ILE A 60 -16.59 -11.97 -29.46
N GLU A 61 -17.19 -13.09 -29.03
CA GLU A 61 -18.35 -13.08 -28.16
C GLU A 61 -17.93 -12.68 -26.74
N ILE A 62 -18.63 -11.74 -26.11
CA ILE A 62 -18.38 -11.37 -24.72
C ILE A 62 -19.33 -12.17 -23.83
N LEU A 63 -18.77 -13.04 -23.00
CA LEU A 63 -19.51 -13.75 -21.94
C LEU A 63 -19.45 -12.92 -20.67
N THR A 64 -20.58 -12.70 -20.02
CA THR A 64 -20.63 -11.93 -18.77
C THR A 64 -20.81 -12.84 -17.58
N TRP A 65 -20.07 -12.60 -16.50
CA TRP A 65 -20.22 -13.29 -15.22
C TRP A 65 -20.40 -12.28 -14.08
N TYR A 66 -21.31 -12.62 -13.16
CA TYR A 66 -21.65 -11.82 -11.98
C TYR A 66 -21.48 -12.73 -10.75
N PRO A 67 -20.25 -12.84 -10.21
CA PRO A 67 -20.02 -13.62 -9.00
C PRO A 67 -20.90 -13.09 -7.88
N ASN A 68 -21.71 -13.96 -7.27
CA ASN A 68 -22.48 -13.57 -6.10
C ASN A 68 -21.59 -13.53 -4.85
N GLN A 69 -22.11 -12.95 -3.76
CA GLN A 69 -21.37 -12.84 -2.49
C GLN A 69 -20.95 -14.20 -1.91
N GLN A 70 -21.70 -15.28 -2.15
CA GLN A 70 -21.33 -16.62 -1.68
C GLN A 70 -20.09 -17.13 -2.42
N VAL A 71 -20.02 -16.91 -3.74
CA VAL A 71 -18.83 -17.24 -4.55
C VAL A 71 -17.64 -16.43 -4.06
N LEU A 72 -17.77 -15.12 -3.86
CA LEU A 72 -16.66 -14.29 -3.37
C LEU A 72 -16.17 -14.75 -1.98
N ARG A 73 -17.06 -15.00 -1.02
CA ARG A 73 -16.68 -15.54 0.30
C ARG A 73 -16.00 -16.90 0.24
N SER A 74 -16.31 -17.70 -0.78
CA SER A 74 -15.67 -19.01 -0.98
C SER A 74 -14.28 -18.93 -1.60
N VAL A 75 -13.92 -17.79 -2.23
CA VAL A 75 -12.62 -17.63 -2.90
C VAL A 75 -11.61 -16.79 -2.13
N ALA A 76 -12.09 -15.88 -1.29
CA ALA A 76 -11.23 -15.12 -0.40
C ALA A 76 -12.04 -14.59 0.81
N PRO A 77 -11.35 -14.23 1.90
CA PRO A 77 -11.96 -13.44 2.97
C PRO A 77 -12.39 -12.06 2.44
N GLN A 78 -13.57 -11.58 2.87
CA GLN A 78 -14.15 -10.34 2.35
C GLN A 78 -13.85 -9.14 3.26
N ARG A 79 -12.75 -8.41 3.02
CA ARG A 79 -12.33 -7.22 3.80
C ARG A 79 -12.78 -5.86 3.21
N GLY A 80 -13.94 -5.84 2.55
CA GLY A 80 -14.59 -4.59 2.09
C GLY A 80 -14.49 -4.31 0.59
N TYR A 81 -13.50 -4.87 -0.11
CA TYR A 81 -13.37 -4.75 -1.58
C TYR A 81 -13.67 -6.08 -2.27
N SER A 82 -14.78 -6.12 -3.03
CA SER A 82 -15.14 -7.29 -3.85
C SER A 82 -14.14 -7.57 -4.98
N ASP A 83 -13.37 -6.56 -5.35
CA ASP A 83 -12.36 -6.50 -6.40
C ASP A 83 -10.92 -6.54 -5.84
N SER A 84 -10.77 -7.02 -4.60
CA SER A 84 -9.46 -7.22 -3.98
C SER A 84 -8.57 -8.19 -4.77
N LEU A 85 -7.24 -8.04 -4.64
CA LEU A 85 -6.27 -8.97 -5.23
C LEU A 85 -6.52 -10.43 -4.85
N ALA A 86 -6.90 -10.69 -3.59
CA ALA A 86 -7.26 -12.03 -3.11
C ALA A 86 -8.47 -12.60 -3.87
N ASN A 87 -9.53 -11.79 -4.04
CA ASN A 87 -10.71 -12.17 -4.82
C ASN A 87 -10.32 -12.44 -6.29
N LEU A 88 -9.53 -11.56 -6.91
CA LEU A 88 -9.09 -11.72 -8.30
C LEU A 88 -8.28 -13.01 -8.51
N TYR A 89 -7.41 -13.37 -7.57
CA TYR A 89 -6.68 -14.62 -7.60
C TYR A 89 -7.60 -15.84 -7.57
N GLY A 90 -8.50 -15.91 -6.58
CA GLY A 90 -9.41 -17.04 -6.44
C GLY A 90 -10.40 -17.17 -7.60
N LEU A 91 -10.89 -16.04 -8.14
CA LEU A 91 -11.70 -16.02 -9.36
C LEU A 91 -10.91 -16.53 -10.57
N ALA A 92 -9.61 -16.25 -10.66
CA ALA A 92 -8.77 -16.78 -11.73
C ALA A 92 -8.64 -18.30 -11.66
N VAL A 93 -8.46 -18.86 -10.46
CA VAL A 93 -8.44 -20.31 -10.28
C VAL A 93 -9.77 -20.94 -10.73
N ILE A 94 -10.92 -20.36 -10.33
CA ILE A 94 -12.25 -20.82 -10.82
C ILE A 94 -12.33 -20.74 -12.35
N ALA A 95 -11.94 -19.60 -12.93
CA ALA A 95 -12.02 -19.37 -14.36
C ALA A 95 -11.21 -20.44 -15.14
N LYS A 96 -9.99 -20.74 -14.68
CA LYS A 96 -9.14 -21.76 -15.28
C LYS A 96 -9.71 -23.17 -15.18
N ARG A 97 -10.29 -23.54 -14.04
CA ARG A 97 -11.00 -24.83 -13.88
C ARG A 97 -12.17 -24.99 -14.85
N ASN A 98 -12.74 -23.88 -15.32
CA ASN A 98 -13.84 -23.83 -16.29
C ASN A 98 -13.38 -23.55 -17.74
N GLY A 99 -12.09 -23.70 -18.01
CA GLY A 99 -11.52 -23.61 -19.36
C GLY A 99 -11.19 -22.21 -19.85
N HIS A 100 -11.25 -21.18 -18.99
CA HIS A 100 -10.83 -19.82 -19.35
C HIS A 100 -9.34 -19.63 -19.08
N LEU A 101 -8.62 -18.98 -20.00
CA LEU A 101 -7.19 -18.67 -19.86
C LEU A 101 -6.93 -17.22 -19.45
N GLY A 102 -7.99 -16.46 -19.25
CA GLY A 102 -7.96 -15.06 -18.84
C GLY A 102 -9.33 -14.42 -18.94
N PHE A 103 -9.48 -13.26 -18.32
CA PHE A 103 -10.71 -12.51 -18.26
C PHE A 103 -10.44 -11.04 -17.99
N VAL A 104 -11.45 -10.20 -18.22
CA VAL A 104 -11.43 -8.79 -17.84
C VAL A 104 -12.45 -8.52 -16.73
N VAL A 105 -12.18 -7.54 -15.88
CA VAL A 105 -12.99 -7.21 -14.72
C VAL A 105 -13.44 -5.76 -14.78
N ALA A 106 -14.74 -5.56 -14.61
CA ALA A 106 -15.35 -4.27 -14.32
C ALA A 106 -15.49 -4.10 -12.80
N ASP A 107 -14.62 -3.28 -12.24
CA ASP A 107 -14.48 -3.02 -10.81
C ASP A 107 -15.03 -1.64 -10.41
N GLU A 108 -14.85 -1.23 -9.16
CA GLU A 108 -15.39 0.04 -8.66
C GLU A 108 -14.74 1.25 -9.35
N LEU A 109 -13.48 1.16 -9.80
CA LEU A 109 -12.86 2.19 -10.64
C LEU A 109 -13.52 2.24 -12.03
N THR A 110 -13.75 1.09 -12.67
CA THR A 110 -14.49 1.03 -13.94
C THR A 110 -15.87 1.68 -13.80
N LYS A 111 -16.59 1.38 -12.71
CA LYS A 111 -17.90 1.98 -12.44
C LYS A 111 -17.83 3.50 -12.37
N ARG A 112 -16.93 4.07 -11.56
CA ARG A 112 -16.74 5.53 -11.46
C ARG A 112 -16.47 6.17 -12.83
N GLN A 113 -15.58 5.57 -13.61
CA GLN A 113 -15.21 6.04 -14.96
C GLN A 113 -16.38 6.00 -15.94
N VAL A 114 -17.20 4.94 -15.91
CA VAL A 114 -18.35 4.79 -16.83
C VAL A 114 -19.50 5.71 -16.43
N GLU A 115 -19.78 5.84 -15.13
CA GLU A 115 -20.79 6.75 -14.59
C GLU A 115 -20.43 8.22 -14.82
N GLY A 116 -19.17 8.51 -15.17
CA GLY A 116 -18.68 9.87 -15.34
C GLY A 116 -18.75 10.64 -14.03
N GLN A 117 -18.68 9.93 -12.89
CA GLN A 117 -18.24 10.54 -11.66
C GLN A 117 -16.88 11.15 -12.02
N PHE A 118 -16.82 12.49 -12.03
CA PHE A 118 -15.72 13.34 -12.52
C PHE A 118 -14.35 12.74 -12.17
N PRO A 119 -13.23 13.05 -12.84
CA PRO A 119 -11.91 12.58 -12.40
C PRO A 119 -11.58 13.19 -11.02
N LEU A 120 -12.18 12.62 -9.99
CA LEU A 120 -11.95 12.90 -8.59
C LEU A 120 -10.53 12.42 -8.40
N ARG A 121 -9.65 13.32 -7.97
CA ARG A 121 -8.31 12.94 -7.51
C ARG A 121 -7.34 12.54 -8.64
N GLY A 122 -7.51 13.05 -9.85
CA GLY A 122 -6.52 12.82 -10.93
C GLY A 122 -6.49 11.40 -11.48
N GLU A 123 -7.57 10.64 -11.30
CA GLU A 123 -7.82 9.39 -12.02
C GLU A 123 -7.91 9.64 -13.54
N ASP A 124 -7.53 8.66 -14.36
CA ASP A 124 -7.72 8.74 -15.82
C ASP A 124 -9.23 8.72 -16.13
N GLU A 125 -9.70 9.71 -16.89
CA GLU A 125 -11.09 9.83 -17.35
C GLU A 125 -11.52 8.67 -18.28
N ARG A 126 -10.55 7.90 -18.78
CA ARG A 126 -10.79 6.76 -19.68
C ARG A 126 -11.23 5.53 -18.92
N ILE A 127 -12.24 4.87 -19.45
CA ILE A 127 -12.69 3.57 -18.96
C ILE A 127 -11.53 2.58 -19.04
N SER A 128 -11.18 2.02 -17.89
CA SER A 128 -10.14 1.00 -17.74
C SER A 128 -10.73 -0.24 -17.08
N LEU A 129 -10.20 -1.40 -17.44
CA LEU A 129 -10.59 -2.71 -16.90
C LEU A 129 -9.35 -3.40 -16.33
N ALA A 130 -9.52 -4.14 -15.23
CA ALA A 130 -8.48 -5.08 -14.82
C ALA A 130 -8.49 -6.26 -15.79
N MET A 131 -7.31 -6.70 -16.22
CA MET A 131 -7.09 -7.82 -17.13
C MET A 131 -6.32 -8.88 -16.37
N ILE A 132 -6.88 -10.09 -16.33
CA ILE A 132 -6.28 -11.23 -15.65
C ILE A 132 -5.91 -12.27 -16.69
N ALA A 133 -4.64 -12.61 -16.76
CA ALA A 133 -4.09 -13.63 -17.65
C ALA A 133 -3.60 -14.82 -16.83
N ILE A 134 -3.94 -16.03 -17.27
CA ILE A 134 -3.60 -17.28 -16.58
C ILE A 134 -2.67 -18.07 -17.50
N ARG A 135 -1.50 -18.43 -16.97
CA ARG A 135 -0.46 -19.16 -17.69
C ARG A 135 -0.04 -20.40 -16.91
N GLU A 136 0.50 -21.37 -17.63
CA GLU A 136 1.13 -22.54 -17.03
C GLU A 136 2.55 -22.16 -16.61
N GLY A 137 2.94 -22.60 -15.42
CA GLY A 137 4.30 -22.45 -14.90
C GLY A 137 5.27 -23.46 -15.51
N GLU A 138 6.51 -23.42 -15.04
CA GLU A 138 7.57 -24.34 -15.51
C GLU A 138 7.34 -25.79 -15.03
N GLN A 139 6.63 -25.97 -13.93
CA GLN A 139 6.29 -27.27 -13.37
C GLN A 139 4.84 -27.66 -13.71
N ASN A 140 4.61 -28.94 -14.01
CA ASN A 140 3.26 -29.45 -14.27
C ASN A 140 2.32 -29.16 -13.10
N GLY A 141 1.20 -28.50 -13.38
CA GLY A 141 0.18 -28.14 -12.38
C GLY A 141 0.40 -26.78 -11.70
N GLN A 142 1.55 -26.14 -11.91
CA GLN A 142 1.78 -24.77 -11.45
C GLN A 142 1.07 -23.78 -12.38
N ALA A 143 0.39 -22.79 -11.81
CA ALA A 143 -0.07 -21.63 -12.57
C ALA A 143 0.68 -20.37 -12.20
N ARG A 144 0.70 -19.47 -13.16
CA ARG A 144 1.09 -18.08 -12.99
C ARG A 144 -0.10 -17.22 -13.36
N ILE A 145 -0.56 -16.43 -12.40
CA ILE A 145 -1.70 -15.53 -12.57
C ILE A 145 -1.14 -14.13 -12.64
N PHE A 146 -1.49 -13.43 -13.70
CA PHE A 146 -0.92 -12.14 -14.04
C PHE A 146 -2.03 -11.11 -14.15
N ALA A 147 -1.81 -9.92 -13.62
CA ALA A 147 -2.79 -8.84 -13.64
C ALA A 147 -2.20 -7.54 -14.19
N LYS A 148 -3.00 -6.85 -15.00
CA LYS A 148 -2.67 -5.55 -15.59
C LYS A 148 -3.95 -4.79 -15.90
N ARG A 149 -3.97 -3.47 -15.80
CA ARG A 149 -5.09 -2.64 -16.27
C ARG A 149 -4.93 -2.30 -17.75
N SER A 150 -6.04 -2.31 -18.48
CA SER A 150 -6.07 -1.97 -19.91
C SER A 150 -5.52 -0.56 -20.17
N SER A 151 -4.67 -0.41 -21.18
CA SER A 151 -4.05 0.88 -21.56
C SER A 151 -4.58 1.43 -22.89
N ARG A 152 -4.10 2.62 -23.29
CA ARG A 152 -4.71 3.50 -24.29
C ARG A 152 -4.91 2.94 -25.71
N ASN A 153 -4.16 1.91 -26.15
CA ASN A 153 -3.91 1.71 -27.59
C ASN A 153 -4.04 0.28 -28.13
N ASN A 154 -4.36 -0.71 -27.31
CA ASN A 154 -4.24 -2.11 -27.73
C ASN A 154 -5.57 -2.86 -27.73
N SER A 155 -5.64 -3.91 -28.55
CA SER A 155 -6.70 -4.91 -28.49
C SER A 155 -6.62 -5.60 -27.12
N LEU A 156 -7.69 -5.55 -26.32
CA LEU A 156 -7.75 -6.20 -24.99
C LEU A 156 -7.37 -7.68 -25.06
N ARG A 157 -7.71 -8.32 -26.18
CA ARG A 157 -7.36 -9.72 -26.44
C ARG A 157 -5.87 -9.88 -26.70
N ASP A 158 -5.30 -9.03 -27.56
CA ASP A 158 -3.90 -9.11 -27.94
C ASP A 158 -3.06 -8.87 -26.67
N ASP A 159 -3.46 -7.92 -25.81
CA ASP A 159 -2.86 -7.69 -24.49
C ASP A 159 -2.99 -8.89 -23.56
N LEU A 160 -4.17 -9.50 -23.45
CA LEU A 160 -4.38 -10.70 -22.63
C LEU A 160 -3.59 -11.92 -23.12
N GLU A 161 -3.28 -12.03 -24.41
CA GLU A 161 -2.50 -13.13 -25.01
C GLU A 161 -0.99 -12.86 -24.94
N SER A 162 -0.55 -11.64 -25.22
CA SER A 162 0.87 -11.26 -25.32
C SER A 162 1.46 -10.71 -24.02
N PHE A 163 0.72 -10.73 -22.90
CA PHE A 163 1.22 -10.18 -21.65
C PHE A 163 2.49 -10.92 -21.21
N ASP A 164 3.60 -10.18 -21.13
CA ASP A 164 4.87 -10.63 -20.59
C ASP A 164 5.29 -9.67 -19.48
N ILE A 165 5.65 -10.23 -18.33
CA ILE A 165 6.02 -9.45 -17.15
C ILE A 165 7.53 -9.48 -17.01
N ASN A 166 8.18 -8.36 -17.34
CA ASN A 166 9.58 -8.19 -17.05
C ASN A 166 9.76 -7.56 -15.65
N GLN A 167 9.68 -8.39 -14.61
CA GLN A 167 9.94 -8.01 -13.21
C GLN A 167 11.45 -7.99 -12.92
N ASP A 168 12.18 -7.09 -13.57
CA ASP A 168 13.54 -6.78 -13.11
C ASP A 168 13.45 -5.96 -11.81
N VAL A 169 13.79 -6.58 -10.69
CA VAL A 169 13.67 -6.00 -9.33
C VAL A 169 14.47 -4.70 -9.20
N ASP A 170 15.62 -4.59 -9.87
CA ASP A 170 16.44 -3.38 -9.87
C ASP A 170 15.77 -2.20 -10.59
N ASN A 171 14.91 -2.49 -11.57
CA ASN A 171 14.09 -1.49 -12.26
C ASN A 171 12.84 -1.10 -11.45
N LEU A 172 12.27 -2.03 -10.67
CA LEU A 172 11.06 -1.79 -9.86
C LEU A 172 11.29 -0.76 -8.74
N GLU A 173 12.49 -0.71 -8.15
CA GLU A 173 12.81 0.26 -7.09
C GLU A 173 13.04 1.69 -7.59
N ASN A 174 13.58 1.85 -8.80
CA ASN A 174 14.11 3.13 -9.28
C ASN A 174 13.14 3.91 -10.20
N ARG A 175 12.13 3.26 -10.80
CA ARG A 175 11.34 3.86 -11.89
C ARG A 175 9.83 3.71 -11.80
N VAL A 176 9.29 3.03 -10.79
CA VAL A 176 7.87 2.70 -10.75
C VAL A 176 7.10 3.69 -9.88
N TYR A 177 6.13 4.37 -10.49
CA TYR A 177 5.06 5.08 -9.81
C TYR A 177 3.87 4.13 -9.66
N SER A 178 3.07 4.29 -8.60
CA SER A 178 1.95 3.39 -8.30
C SER A 178 0.98 3.26 -9.48
N SER A 179 0.72 4.32 -10.25
CA SER A 179 -0.12 4.26 -11.45
C SER A 179 0.48 3.41 -12.59
N MET A 180 1.79 3.52 -12.84
CA MET A 180 2.49 2.73 -13.87
C MET A 180 2.49 1.23 -13.55
N LEU A 181 2.48 0.88 -12.27
CA LEU A 181 2.42 -0.52 -11.83
C LEU A 181 1.19 -1.22 -12.41
N TYR A 182 0.03 -0.57 -12.35
CA TYR A 182 -1.21 -1.17 -12.82
C TYR A 182 -1.34 -1.11 -14.35
N THR A 183 -1.00 0.00 -15.00
CA THR A 183 -1.31 0.20 -16.44
C THR A 183 -0.20 -0.18 -17.41
N ASP A 184 1.07 -0.08 -17.02
CA ASP A 184 2.21 -0.23 -17.94
C ASP A 184 2.92 -1.56 -17.70
N LEU A 185 3.19 -1.87 -16.43
CA LEU A 185 3.96 -3.06 -16.03
C LEU A 185 3.05 -4.28 -15.83
N GLY A 186 2.00 -4.12 -15.01
CA GLY A 186 1.29 -5.24 -14.41
C GLY A 186 2.20 -6.14 -13.55
N PHE A 187 1.64 -7.18 -12.97
CA PHE A 187 2.36 -8.04 -12.04
C PHE A 187 1.75 -9.43 -11.84
N GLU A 188 2.52 -10.32 -11.21
CA GLU A 188 2.07 -11.67 -10.85
C GLU A 188 1.32 -11.62 -9.51
N ILE A 189 0.14 -12.22 -9.47
CA ILE A 189 -0.65 -12.38 -8.24
C ILE A 189 -0.40 -13.78 -7.69
N HIS A 190 -0.11 -13.83 -6.39
CA HIS A 190 0.08 -15.07 -5.65
C HIS A 190 -1.10 -15.38 -4.74
N ASP A 191 -1.24 -16.65 -4.35
CA ASP A 191 -2.19 -17.05 -3.32
C ASP A 191 -1.83 -16.36 -1.99
N PRO A 192 -2.67 -15.47 -1.45
CA PRO A 192 -2.37 -14.75 -0.22
C PRO A 192 -2.26 -15.67 0.99
N ASP A 193 -2.98 -16.79 1.00
CA ASP A 193 -3.20 -17.61 2.20
C ASP A 193 -2.27 -18.84 2.23
N GLN A 194 -1.31 -18.90 1.29
CA GLN A 194 -0.25 -19.90 1.25
C GLN A 194 1.08 -19.36 1.82
N PRO A 195 2.01 -20.24 2.24
CA PRO A 195 3.36 -19.83 2.63
C PRO A 195 4.17 -19.19 1.48
N ALA A 196 5.15 -18.35 1.83
CA ALA A 196 5.95 -17.52 0.91
C ALA A 196 6.33 -18.22 -0.42
N PHE A 197 6.96 -19.38 -0.35
CA PHE A 197 7.52 -20.10 -1.50
C PHE A 197 6.75 -21.36 -1.90
N THR A 198 5.52 -21.54 -1.42
CA THR A 198 4.67 -22.64 -1.88
C THR A 198 4.16 -22.32 -3.29
N PRO A 199 4.47 -23.11 -4.33
CA PRO A 199 4.02 -22.79 -5.69
C PRO A 199 2.51 -22.61 -5.79
N THR A 200 2.06 -21.64 -6.60
CA THR A 200 0.65 -21.48 -6.94
C THR A 200 0.14 -22.71 -7.70
N THR A 201 -0.88 -23.38 -7.17
CA THR A 201 -1.55 -24.49 -7.87
C THR A 201 -2.94 -24.07 -8.36
N LEU A 202 -3.40 -24.66 -9.48
CA LEU A 202 -4.76 -24.45 -9.98
C LEU A 202 -5.78 -25.43 -9.39
N GLU A 203 -5.29 -26.45 -8.68
CA GLU A 203 -6.11 -27.50 -8.11
C GLU A 203 -6.83 -27.01 -6.86
N SER A 204 -6.17 -26.25 -6.00
CA SER A 204 -6.75 -25.65 -4.78
C SER A 204 -5.97 -24.39 -4.40
N PHE A 205 -6.62 -23.50 -3.67
CA PHE A 205 -5.99 -22.31 -3.06
C PHE A 205 -6.23 -22.33 -1.54
N GLY A 206 -5.35 -21.67 -0.77
CA GLY A 206 -5.25 -21.82 0.68
C GLY A 206 -6.55 -21.54 1.42
N HIS A 207 -7.31 -20.54 0.97
CA HIS A 207 -8.64 -20.24 1.52
C HIS A 207 -9.66 -21.36 1.28
N GLU A 208 -9.73 -21.91 0.06
CA GLU A 208 -10.64 -23.03 -0.26
C GLU A 208 -10.31 -24.28 0.57
N GLU A 209 -9.03 -24.56 0.80
CA GLU A 209 -8.59 -25.68 1.63
C GLU A 209 -8.98 -25.49 3.10
N THR A 210 -8.76 -24.29 3.62
CA THR A 210 -9.11 -23.94 5.00
C THR A 210 -10.62 -24.01 5.21
N LEU A 211 -11.39 -23.38 4.31
CA LEU A 211 -12.85 -23.42 4.34
C LEU A 211 -13.37 -24.86 4.29
N ALA A 212 -12.81 -25.71 3.43
CA ALA A 212 -13.22 -27.10 3.31
C ALA A 212 -12.89 -27.92 4.57
N ALA A 213 -11.70 -27.72 5.15
CA ALA A 213 -11.31 -28.39 6.40
C ALA A 213 -12.23 -27.98 7.55
N THR A 214 -12.58 -26.69 7.65
CA THR A 214 -13.50 -26.19 8.68
C THR A 214 -14.92 -26.69 8.44
N MET A 215 -15.40 -26.68 7.19
CA MET A 215 -16.71 -27.24 6.81
C MET A 215 -16.80 -28.72 7.18
N SER A 216 -15.77 -29.51 6.88
CA SER A 216 -15.71 -30.94 7.21
C SER A 216 -15.74 -31.17 8.72
N THR A 217 -14.96 -30.38 9.48
CA THR A 217 -14.89 -30.45 10.95
C THR A 217 -16.22 -30.08 11.59
N LEU A 218 -16.80 -28.93 11.20
CA LEU A 218 -18.08 -28.48 11.70
C LEU A 218 -19.19 -29.45 11.32
N SER A 219 -19.26 -29.92 10.07
CA SER A 219 -20.30 -30.87 9.65
C SER A 219 -20.24 -32.19 10.43
N ARG A 220 -19.05 -32.62 10.87
CA ARG A 220 -18.88 -33.81 11.71
C ARG A 220 -19.29 -33.56 13.16
N ASP A 221 -18.88 -32.42 13.71
CA ASP A 221 -18.97 -32.15 15.15
C ASP A 221 -20.24 -31.36 15.54
N THR A 222 -20.91 -30.72 14.57
CA THR A 222 -22.18 -29.98 14.72
C THR A 222 -22.92 -29.87 13.38
N PRO A 223 -24.10 -30.48 13.18
CA PRO A 223 -24.82 -30.42 11.90
C PRO A 223 -25.45 -29.04 11.68
N LEU A 224 -24.63 -28.09 11.21
CA LEU A 224 -25.04 -26.73 10.86
C LEU A 224 -25.32 -26.65 9.35
N PRO A 225 -26.32 -25.85 8.92
CA PRO A 225 -26.50 -25.48 7.52
C PRO A 225 -25.21 -24.87 6.92
N PRO A 226 -24.87 -25.16 5.65
CA PRO A 226 -23.69 -24.62 4.99
C PRO A 226 -23.61 -23.08 5.04
N GLU A 227 -24.75 -22.40 4.99
CA GLU A 227 -24.83 -20.94 5.07
C GLU A 227 -24.38 -20.43 6.44
N LEU A 228 -24.75 -21.12 7.52
CA LEU A 228 -24.31 -20.78 8.89
C LEU A 228 -22.84 -21.13 9.10
N ILE A 229 -22.35 -22.20 8.47
CA ILE A 229 -20.92 -22.54 8.51
C ILE A 229 -20.10 -21.43 7.82
N LEU A 230 -20.53 -20.97 6.65
CA LEU A 230 -19.87 -19.86 5.96
C LEU A 230 -19.83 -18.60 6.83
N ASP A 231 -20.94 -18.23 7.47
CA ASP A 231 -20.96 -17.06 8.35
C ASP A 231 -20.07 -17.23 9.60
N ILE A 232 -19.98 -18.44 10.19
CA ILE A 232 -19.08 -18.73 11.31
C ILE A 232 -17.62 -18.64 10.87
N VAL A 233 -17.29 -19.24 9.72
CA VAL A 233 -15.93 -19.21 9.16
C VAL A 233 -15.53 -17.78 8.84
N SER A 234 -16.37 -17.00 8.16
CA SER A 234 -16.09 -15.60 7.88
C SER A 234 -15.84 -14.78 9.15
N ARG A 235 -16.62 -14.99 10.23
CA ARG A 235 -16.38 -14.34 11.52
C ARG A 235 -15.12 -14.82 12.24
N ALA A 236 -14.76 -16.09 12.09
CA ALA A 236 -13.53 -16.63 12.64
C ALA A 236 -12.32 -16.07 11.89
N GLU A 237 -12.41 -15.97 10.56
CA GLU A 237 -11.40 -15.37 9.71
C GLU A 237 -11.16 -13.90 10.06
N GLU A 238 -12.20 -13.11 10.37
CA GLU A 238 -12.06 -11.73 10.88
C GLU A 238 -11.07 -11.65 12.07
N SER A 239 -11.08 -12.64 12.97
CA SER A 239 -10.14 -12.72 14.10
C SER A 239 -8.72 -13.15 13.70
N MET A 240 -8.57 -14.06 12.74
CA MET A 240 -7.26 -14.47 12.20
C MET A 240 -6.60 -13.34 11.38
N MET A 241 -7.45 -12.41 10.95
CA MET A 241 -7.17 -11.23 10.17
C MET A 241 -6.98 -9.97 11.03
N GLU A 242 -6.71 -10.09 12.34
CA GLU A 242 -6.26 -8.92 13.12
C GLU A 242 -4.88 -8.42 12.63
N PRO A 243 -4.64 -7.08 12.66
CA PRO A 243 -3.34 -6.51 12.35
C PRO A 243 -2.23 -7.16 13.19
N ILE A 244 -1.05 -7.34 12.58
CA ILE A 244 0.11 -7.89 13.28
C ILE A 244 0.49 -6.94 14.42
N LYS A 245 0.42 -7.44 15.65
CA LYS A 245 0.83 -6.72 16.87
C LYS A 245 2.13 -7.32 17.39
N PHE A 246 3.13 -6.47 17.55
CA PHE A 246 4.37 -6.85 18.22
C PHE A 246 4.24 -6.71 19.75
N PRO A 247 5.03 -7.49 20.53
CA PRO A 247 5.00 -7.42 21.99
C PRO A 247 5.24 -5.98 22.51
N PRO A 248 4.49 -5.55 23.54
CA PRO A 248 4.67 -4.22 24.12
C PRO A 248 6.07 -4.07 24.72
N GLY A 249 6.71 -2.93 24.48
CA GLY A 249 8.09 -2.67 24.90
C GLY A 249 9.18 -3.21 23.96
N LEU A 250 8.80 -3.75 22.79
CA LEU A 250 9.75 -4.02 21.71
C LEU A 250 10.25 -2.69 21.14
N GLU A 251 11.36 -2.19 21.69
CA GLU A 251 12.07 -1.07 21.10
C GLU A 251 12.98 -1.58 19.99
N PHE A 252 12.67 -1.23 18.75
CA PHE A 252 13.62 -1.29 17.66
C PHE A 252 14.67 -0.18 17.87
N GLN A 253 15.53 -0.35 18.87
CA GLN A 253 16.44 0.69 19.35
C GLN A 253 17.41 1.12 18.25
N ALA A 254 17.21 2.32 17.71
CA ALA A 254 18.20 3.02 16.91
C ALA A 254 19.43 3.31 17.79
N GLY A 255 20.47 2.50 17.65
CA GLY A 255 21.74 2.68 18.37
C GLY A 255 22.28 1.42 19.04
N LYS A 256 21.48 0.36 19.23
CA LYS A 256 22.01 -0.95 19.64
C LYS A 256 22.15 -1.90 18.45
N PRO A 257 23.30 -2.58 18.32
CA PRO A 257 23.55 -3.55 17.27
C PRO A 257 22.66 -4.80 17.46
N THR A 258 21.42 -4.77 17.00
CA THR A 258 20.46 -5.87 17.20
C THR A 258 20.04 -6.47 15.86
N ILE A 259 20.02 -7.80 15.78
CA ILE A 259 19.40 -8.56 14.69
C ILE A 259 18.06 -9.06 15.21
N ASN A 260 16.98 -8.54 14.64
CA ASN A 260 15.61 -8.92 15.00
C ASN A 260 15.14 -10.08 14.12
N ILE A 261 14.66 -11.16 14.74
CA ILE A 261 14.21 -12.37 14.05
C ILE A 261 12.82 -12.76 14.57
N ILE A 262 11.85 -12.88 13.68
CA ILE A 262 10.50 -13.37 13.99
C ILE A 262 10.47 -14.90 13.86
N LEU A 263 10.11 -15.59 14.93
CA LEU A 263 9.96 -17.05 14.97
C LEU A 263 8.56 -17.44 14.49
N CYS A 264 8.46 -17.92 13.25
CA CYS A 264 7.20 -18.16 12.55
C CYS A 264 6.67 -19.60 12.72
N PHE A 265 6.96 -20.22 13.87
CA PHE A 265 6.54 -21.57 14.24
C PHE A 265 6.30 -21.64 15.75
N GLU A 266 5.49 -22.60 16.19
CA GLU A 266 5.22 -22.81 17.61
C GLU A 266 6.48 -23.18 18.38
N HIS A 267 6.67 -22.57 19.55
CA HIS A 267 7.83 -22.80 20.40
C HIS A 267 7.52 -22.52 21.87
N THR A 268 8.23 -23.20 22.75
CA THR A 268 8.27 -22.94 24.19
C THR A 268 9.29 -21.85 24.52
N GLN A 269 9.21 -21.29 25.74
CA GLN A 269 10.18 -20.32 26.23
C GLN A 269 11.62 -20.92 26.30
N GLU A 270 11.73 -22.18 26.71
CA GLU A 270 13.02 -22.90 26.77
C GLU A 270 13.62 -23.10 25.37
N GLU A 271 12.80 -23.46 24.38
CA GLU A 271 13.24 -23.59 22.99
C GLU A 271 13.70 -22.25 22.42
N ARG A 272 12.99 -21.17 22.71
CA ARG A 272 13.39 -19.82 22.29
C ARG A 272 14.73 -19.40 22.88
N GLU A 273 14.97 -19.67 24.16
CA GLU A 273 16.27 -19.41 24.80
C GLU A 273 17.38 -20.26 24.18
N GLY A 274 17.09 -21.53 23.90
CA GLY A 274 17.99 -22.43 23.19
C GLY A 274 18.34 -21.94 21.78
N ILE A 275 17.35 -21.52 21.00
CA ILE A 275 17.51 -20.94 19.65
C ILE A 275 18.38 -19.68 19.73
N SER A 276 18.11 -18.80 20.71
CA SER A 276 18.88 -17.56 20.90
C SER A 276 20.35 -17.85 21.21
N ALA A 277 20.62 -18.83 22.07
CA ALA A 277 21.98 -19.22 22.42
C ALA A 277 22.72 -19.86 21.23
N LEU A 278 22.05 -20.72 20.47
CA LEU A 278 22.61 -21.37 19.28
C LEU A 278 22.98 -20.34 18.21
N LEU A 279 22.07 -19.43 17.88
CA LEU A 279 22.32 -18.38 16.90
C LEU A 279 23.44 -17.45 17.38
N GLN A 280 23.45 -17.05 18.66
CA GLN A 280 24.51 -16.20 19.18
C GLN A 280 25.88 -16.89 19.10
N SER A 281 25.95 -18.19 19.43
CA SER A 281 27.18 -18.96 19.27
C SER A 281 27.62 -19.07 17.81
N ALA A 282 26.69 -19.24 16.87
CA ALA A 282 27.00 -19.32 15.44
C ALA A 282 27.53 -17.98 14.91
N ILE A 283 26.94 -16.85 15.34
CA ILE A 283 27.45 -15.51 15.04
C ILE A 283 28.89 -15.34 15.56
N ASP A 284 29.15 -15.77 16.80
CA ASP A 284 30.46 -15.66 17.41
C ASP A 284 31.53 -16.42 16.64
N LEU A 285 31.20 -17.64 16.20
CA LEU A 285 32.08 -18.48 15.40
C LEU A 285 32.38 -17.88 14.02
N GLU A 286 31.36 -17.34 13.34
CA GLU A 286 31.53 -16.66 12.06
C GLU A 286 32.44 -15.44 12.14
N LEU A 287 32.22 -14.57 13.13
CA LEU A 287 33.04 -13.37 13.35
C LEU A 287 34.49 -13.72 13.70
N LEU A 288 34.72 -14.82 14.43
CA LEU A 288 36.06 -15.33 14.70
C LEU A 288 36.74 -15.88 13.43
N GLY A 289 35.98 -16.50 12.52
CA GLY A 289 36.47 -17.01 11.23
C GLY A 289 36.94 -15.90 10.28
N LYS A 290 36.17 -14.83 10.12
CA LYS A 290 36.53 -13.66 9.27
C LYS A 290 37.76 -12.90 9.76
N ASN A 291 37.97 -12.83 11.07
CA ASN A 291 39.15 -12.21 11.66
C ASN A 291 40.45 -13.01 11.40
N ARG A 292 40.35 -14.31 11.08
CA ARG A 292 41.50 -15.16 10.75
C ARG A 292 41.90 -15.10 9.27
N THR A 293 40.96 -14.89 8.35
CA THR A 293 41.20 -14.85 6.90
C THR A 293 41.61 -13.48 6.37
N SER A 294 41.34 -12.39 7.10
CA SER A 294 41.65 -11.01 6.70
C SER A 294 43.09 -10.54 7.00
N ASN A 295 44.00 -11.48 7.27
CA ASN A 295 45.44 -11.26 7.23
C ASN A 295 45.96 -11.67 5.84
N GLU A 296 45.91 -10.77 4.87
CA GLU A 296 46.99 -10.47 3.92
C GLU A 296 46.45 -9.72 2.69
N ARG A 297 47.00 -8.50 2.53
CA ARG A 297 47.11 -7.69 1.30
C ARG A 297 45.91 -6.79 0.95
N ASN A 298 46.19 -5.49 1.10
CA ASN A 298 45.48 -4.32 0.58
C ASN A 298 44.23 -3.87 1.35
N ARG A 299 44.43 -3.34 2.57
CA ARG A 299 43.40 -2.58 3.28
C ARG A 299 43.45 -1.10 2.88
N SER A 300 42.36 -0.63 2.29
CA SER A 300 42.08 0.80 2.16
C SER A 300 41.61 1.35 3.52
N ASN A 301 41.65 2.66 3.72
CA ASN A 301 41.28 3.33 4.97
C ASN A 301 39.85 3.04 5.48
N ALA A 302 38.98 2.40 4.69
CA ALA A 302 37.65 1.95 5.12
C ALA A 302 37.70 0.80 6.13
N ASP A 303 38.72 -0.07 6.10
CA ASP A 303 38.81 -1.25 6.97
C ASP A 303 39.28 -0.93 8.41
N ALA A 304 39.71 0.31 8.67
CA ALA A 304 40.10 0.77 10.01
C ALA A 304 38.88 1.08 10.89
N GLU A 305 37.76 1.53 10.30
CA GLU A 305 36.49 1.70 11.01
C GLU A 305 35.83 0.36 11.37
N PHE A 306 36.10 -0.71 10.60
CA PHE A 306 35.50 -2.04 10.80
C PHE A 306 35.84 -2.69 12.15
N LYS A 307 37.03 -2.41 12.72
CA LYS A 307 37.45 -2.98 14.02
C LYS A 307 36.63 -2.48 15.22
N ASN A 308 35.84 -1.43 15.05
CA ASN A 308 35.02 -0.83 16.11
C ASN A 308 33.52 -1.09 15.94
N THR A 309 33.09 -1.93 14.98
CA THR A 309 31.67 -2.27 14.83
C THR A 309 31.24 -3.15 16.00
N PRO A 310 30.27 -2.72 16.83
CA PRO A 310 29.89 -3.50 18.00
C PRO A 310 29.20 -4.79 17.57
N LYS A 311 29.51 -5.86 18.32
CA LYS A 311 29.00 -7.21 18.08
C LYS A 311 27.46 -7.22 18.10
N PRO A 312 26.79 -7.81 17.10
CA PRO A 312 25.34 -7.89 17.10
C PRO A 312 24.83 -8.83 18.20
N SER A 313 23.79 -8.40 18.89
CA SER A 313 22.95 -9.25 19.73
C SER A 313 21.69 -9.68 18.98
N ILE A 314 21.12 -10.82 19.32
CA ILE A 314 19.89 -11.33 18.71
C ILE A 314 18.68 -11.00 19.58
N THR A 315 17.61 -10.54 18.92
CA THR A 315 16.28 -10.41 19.53
C THR A 315 15.32 -11.35 18.81
N LEU A 316 14.81 -12.35 19.53
CA LEU A 316 13.80 -13.28 19.02
C LEU A 316 12.40 -12.79 19.38
N ILE A 317 11.58 -12.61 18.36
CA ILE A 317 10.20 -12.12 18.45
C ILE A 317 9.28 -13.31 18.18
N PRO A 318 8.39 -13.69 19.10
CA PRO A 318 7.44 -14.77 18.84
C PRO A 318 6.41 -14.34 17.79
N TRP A 319 6.03 -15.26 16.90
CA TRP A 319 4.86 -15.06 16.05
C TRP A 319 3.59 -15.05 16.89
N GLY A 320 2.83 -13.95 16.80
CA GLY A 320 1.68 -13.70 17.65
C GLY A 320 0.39 -14.40 17.21
N LYS A 321 0.37 -15.04 16.03
CA LYS A 321 -0.82 -15.74 15.51
C LYS A 321 -0.69 -17.25 15.68
N THR A 322 -1.84 -17.92 15.79
CA THR A 322 -1.95 -19.39 15.89
C THR A 322 -1.83 -20.08 14.54
N CYS A 323 -1.93 -19.36 13.43
CA CYS A 323 -1.76 -19.88 12.08
C CYS A 323 -0.30 -19.76 11.59
N PRO A 324 0.14 -20.65 10.67
CA PRO A 324 1.40 -20.49 9.96
C PRO A 324 1.44 -19.18 9.18
N LEU A 325 2.65 -18.65 9.01
CA LEU A 325 2.87 -17.40 8.28
C LEU A 325 2.49 -17.53 6.80
N SER A 326 1.53 -16.72 6.36
CA SER A 326 1.07 -16.62 4.97
C SER A 326 1.78 -15.50 4.19
N ARG A 327 1.63 -15.47 2.85
CA ARG A 327 2.09 -14.33 2.03
C ARG A 327 1.40 -13.02 2.42
N ARG A 328 0.12 -13.09 2.79
CA ARG A 328 -0.63 -11.96 3.33
C ARG A 328 0.03 -11.40 4.57
N ASP A 329 0.36 -12.26 5.54
CA ASP A 329 1.05 -11.84 6.76
C ASP A 329 2.41 -11.20 6.44
N ILE A 330 3.20 -11.79 5.54
CA ILE A 330 4.49 -11.22 5.13
C ILE A 330 4.33 -9.82 4.53
N SER A 331 3.22 -9.56 3.83
CA SER A 331 2.93 -8.24 3.28
C SER A 331 2.55 -7.17 4.29
N GLU A 332 2.02 -7.57 5.44
CA GLU A 332 1.63 -6.65 6.53
C GLU A 332 2.80 -6.36 7.51
N ILE A 333 3.82 -7.22 7.57
CA ILE A 333 4.96 -7.06 8.49
C ILE A 333 5.65 -5.68 8.39
N PRO A 334 5.99 -5.15 7.20
CA PRO A 334 6.66 -3.85 7.12
C PRO A 334 5.86 -2.71 7.74
N GLU A 335 4.54 -2.71 7.57
CA GLU A 335 3.65 -1.70 8.14
C GLU A 335 3.55 -1.84 9.65
N ALA A 336 3.41 -3.08 10.15
CA ALA A 336 3.44 -3.37 11.57
C ALA A 336 4.76 -2.94 12.21
N VAL A 337 5.89 -3.09 11.53
CA VAL A 337 7.20 -2.64 12.03
C VAL A 337 7.27 -1.11 12.07
N ASN A 338 6.80 -0.42 11.03
CA ASN A 338 6.79 1.06 10.98
C ASN A 338 5.89 1.68 12.04
N ALA A 339 4.78 1.05 12.39
CA ALA A 339 3.85 1.55 13.42
C ALA A 339 4.50 1.61 14.82
N TYR A 340 5.57 0.84 15.06
CA TYR A 340 6.31 0.79 16.32
C TYR A 340 7.61 1.61 16.27
N ALA A 341 8.00 2.10 15.09
CA ALA A 341 9.17 2.95 14.94
C ALA A 341 8.78 4.41 15.17
N ASP A 342 9.13 4.98 16.33
CA ASP A 342 9.05 6.42 16.55
C ASP A 342 10.00 7.13 15.58
N THR A 343 9.49 7.54 14.43
CA THR A 343 10.09 8.49 13.45
C THR A 343 11.46 8.17 12.85
N ASP A 344 12.15 7.10 13.24
CA ASP A 344 13.51 6.84 12.75
C ASP A 344 13.50 6.15 11.37
N ARG A 345 13.98 6.87 10.36
CA ARG A 345 14.01 6.46 8.94
C ARG A 345 14.99 5.30 8.65
N TYR A 346 15.63 4.74 9.66
CA TYR A 346 16.71 3.75 9.52
C TYR A 346 16.44 2.39 10.19
N LEU A 347 15.17 2.10 10.53
CA LEU A 347 14.82 0.82 11.13
C LEU A 347 15.12 -0.36 10.19
N LYS A 348 15.96 -1.30 10.62
CA LYS A 348 16.24 -2.53 9.87
C LYS A 348 15.03 -3.47 9.95
N MET A 349 14.53 -3.92 8.81
CA MET A 349 13.46 -4.93 8.74
C MET A 349 13.87 -6.22 9.45
N PRO A 350 12.95 -6.89 10.18
CA PRO A 350 13.24 -8.15 10.83
C PRO A 350 13.42 -9.28 9.81
N TYR A 351 14.25 -10.26 10.16
CA TYR A 351 14.34 -11.53 9.45
C TYR A 351 13.25 -12.48 9.96
N LEU A 352 12.86 -13.46 9.15
CA LEU A 352 11.90 -14.49 9.54
C LEU A 352 12.59 -15.85 9.59
N LEU A 353 12.30 -16.60 10.65
CA LEU A 353 12.69 -17.99 10.77
C LEU A 353 11.44 -18.86 10.69
N THR A 354 11.26 -19.57 9.57
CA THR A 354 10.05 -20.33 9.26
C THR A 354 10.10 -21.78 9.73
N LYS A 355 11.29 -22.27 10.11
CA LYS A 355 11.50 -23.64 10.58
C LYS A 355 12.44 -23.66 11.79
N PRO A 356 12.33 -24.66 12.68
CA PRO A 356 13.30 -24.86 13.75
C PRO A 356 14.73 -25.00 13.20
N ILE A 357 15.70 -24.51 13.97
CA ILE A 357 17.12 -24.59 13.63
C ILE A 357 17.61 -26.02 13.78
N ASP A 358 18.34 -26.51 12.78
CA ASP A 358 19.14 -27.72 12.93
C ASP A 358 20.30 -27.45 13.89
N ARG A 359 20.26 -28.09 15.07
CA ARG A 359 21.26 -27.93 16.12
C ARG A 359 22.66 -28.37 15.69
N GLU A 360 22.75 -29.29 14.72
CA GLU A 360 24.03 -29.79 14.22
C GLU A 360 24.64 -28.84 13.17
N ASN A 361 23.82 -27.99 12.55
CA ASN A 361 24.26 -27.10 11.48
C ASN A 361 23.57 -25.72 11.51
N ALA A 362 23.65 -25.05 12.66
CA ALA A 362 23.06 -23.73 12.85
C ALA A 362 23.57 -22.66 11.86
N SER A 363 24.79 -22.82 11.31
CA SER A 363 25.35 -21.93 10.28
C SER A 363 24.61 -22.02 8.94
N SER A 364 23.99 -23.16 8.63
CA SER A 364 23.21 -23.36 7.40
C SER A 364 21.76 -22.92 7.52
N THR A 365 21.38 -22.32 8.64
CA THR A 365 20.00 -21.87 8.88
C THR A 365 19.59 -20.89 7.79
N GLU A 366 18.48 -21.21 7.14
CA GLU A 366 17.82 -20.33 6.17
C GLU A 366 16.88 -19.37 6.89
N PHE A 367 16.98 -18.10 6.54
CA PHE A 367 16.07 -17.04 6.98
C PHE A 367 15.35 -16.47 5.77
N LEU A 368 14.18 -15.90 6.00
CA LEU A 368 13.58 -14.98 5.04
C LEU A 368 14.03 -13.56 5.38
N SER A 369 14.51 -12.83 4.40
CA SER A 369 14.68 -11.38 4.51
C SER A 369 13.56 -10.68 3.76
N ILE A 370 13.02 -9.64 4.38
CA ILE A 370 11.99 -8.78 3.80
C ILE A 370 12.62 -7.41 3.56
N ASN A 371 12.57 -6.95 2.32
CA ASN A 371 12.96 -5.60 1.94
C ASN A 371 11.73 -4.85 1.42
N ARG A 372 11.60 -3.58 1.76
CA ARG A 372 10.48 -2.78 1.29
C ARG A 372 10.82 -2.17 -0.06
N THR A 373 10.10 -2.55 -1.11
CA THR A 373 10.18 -1.87 -2.41
C THR A 373 8.99 -0.91 -2.57
N ARG A 374 8.98 -0.13 -3.66
CA ARG A 374 7.83 0.71 -4.02
C ARG A 374 6.58 -0.07 -4.41
N VAL A 375 6.73 -1.34 -4.79
CA VAL A 375 5.66 -2.20 -5.31
C VAL A 375 5.10 -3.13 -4.23
N GLY A 376 5.87 -3.35 -3.16
CA GLY A 376 5.53 -4.25 -2.06
C GLY A 376 6.78 -4.81 -1.38
N PRO A 377 6.61 -5.68 -0.39
CA PRO A 377 7.72 -6.46 0.18
C PRO A 377 8.40 -7.36 -0.87
N CYS A 378 9.71 -7.23 -1.00
CA CYS A 378 10.56 -8.18 -1.71
C CYS A 378 11.12 -9.18 -0.70
N VAL A 379 10.88 -10.47 -0.96
CA VAL A 379 11.22 -11.57 -0.05
C VAL A 379 12.22 -12.49 -0.71
N ARG A 380 13.27 -12.83 0.03
CA ARG A 380 14.31 -13.78 -0.41
C ARG A 380 14.76 -14.69 0.72
N CYS A 381 15.14 -15.91 0.36
CA CYS A 381 15.93 -16.76 1.24
C CYS A 381 17.32 -16.14 1.44
N THR A 382 17.83 -16.22 2.66
CA THR A 382 19.18 -15.76 3.03
C THR A 382 19.75 -16.70 4.09
N THR A 383 21.07 -16.65 4.30
CA THR A 383 21.76 -17.48 5.29
C THR A 383 22.28 -16.63 6.44
N LEU A 384 22.69 -17.26 7.56
CA LEU A 384 23.28 -16.53 8.69
C LEU A 384 24.50 -15.70 8.27
N SER A 385 25.33 -16.21 7.36
CA SER A 385 26.50 -15.50 6.82
C SER A 385 26.14 -14.20 6.11
N GLU A 386 25.06 -14.24 5.31
CA GLU A 386 24.55 -13.07 4.60
C GLU A 386 23.87 -12.07 5.54
N VAL A 387 23.11 -12.56 6.53
CA VAL A 387 22.54 -11.72 7.60
C VAL A 387 23.63 -10.90 8.29
N LEU A 388 24.77 -11.53 8.60
CA LEU A 388 25.92 -10.88 9.21
C LEU A 388 26.64 -9.93 8.25
N HIS A 389 26.79 -10.31 6.98
CA HIS A 389 27.36 -9.43 5.96
C HIS A 389 26.53 -8.16 5.75
N ASN A 390 25.20 -8.28 5.65
CA ASN A 390 24.27 -7.15 5.56
C ASN A 390 24.32 -6.26 6.82
N TYR A 391 24.49 -6.89 7.98
CA TYR A 391 24.67 -6.19 9.24
C TYR A 391 25.96 -5.35 9.26
N GLU A 392 27.08 -5.93 8.81
CA GLU A 392 28.41 -5.33 8.74
C GLU A 392 28.50 -4.19 7.71
N GLY A 393 27.87 -4.31 6.55
CA GLY A 393 28.06 -3.39 5.43
C GLY A 393 27.38 -2.02 5.53
N ARG A 394 26.66 -1.69 6.64
CA ARG A 394 25.76 -0.52 6.73
C ARG A 394 24.93 -0.31 5.44
N VAL A 395 24.61 -1.40 4.73
CA VAL A 395 24.02 -1.31 3.41
C VAL A 395 22.59 -0.80 3.61
N LYS A 396 22.30 0.37 3.03
CA LYS A 396 20.98 1.01 3.10
C LYS A 396 19.89 0.17 2.40
N ASP A 397 20.26 -0.87 1.66
CA ASP A 397 19.36 -1.82 1.01
C ASP A 397 20.10 -3.12 0.65
N PRO A 398 19.73 -4.29 1.19
CA PRO A 398 20.33 -5.59 0.84
C PRO A 398 20.16 -6.01 -0.63
N ILE A 399 19.34 -5.29 -1.41
CA ILE A 399 19.10 -5.55 -2.83
C ILE A 399 20.14 -4.81 -3.71
N ARG A 400 20.70 -3.69 -3.22
CA ARG A 400 21.53 -2.78 -4.01
C ARG A 400 23.02 -3.15 -4.09
N THR A 401 23.46 -4.22 -3.46
CA THR A 401 24.88 -4.61 -3.47
C THR A 401 25.26 -5.21 -4.83
N LYS A 402 25.96 -4.41 -5.64
CA LYS A 402 26.61 -4.82 -6.90
C LYS A 402 27.54 -6.04 -6.75
N ASP A 403 27.91 -6.40 -5.52
CA ASP A 403 28.71 -7.58 -5.20
C ASP A 403 28.00 -8.91 -5.53
N HIS A 404 26.68 -8.91 -5.73
CA HIS A 404 25.92 -10.10 -6.14
C HIS A 404 26.15 -10.54 -7.59
N GLN A 405 26.78 -9.71 -8.44
CA GLN A 405 27.08 -10.09 -9.82
C GLN A 405 28.32 -11.01 -9.95
N ASN A 406 29.11 -11.17 -8.88
CA ASN A 406 30.40 -11.89 -8.93
C ASN A 406 30.46 -13.17 -8.07
N GLY A 407 29.38 -13.56 -7.39
CA GLY A 407 29.34 -14.74 -6.51
C GLY A 407 28.59 -15.93 -7.11
N GLN A 408 29.17 -17.14 -7.00
CA GLN A 408 28.51 -18.43 -7.29
C GLN A 408 27.56 -18.86 -6.14
N ILE A 409 26.65 -18.01 -5.70
CA ILE A 409 25.61 -18.44 -4.76
C ILE A 409 24.35 -18.67 -5.59
N GLU A 410 23.95 -19.93 -5.75
CA GLU A 410 22.65 -20.30 -6.33
C GLU A 410 21.55 -19.80 -5.39
N LEU A 411 21.17 -18.54 -5.54
CA LEU A 411 20.09 -17.91 -4.81
C LEU A 411 18.77 -18.16 -5.54
N PHE A 412 17.74 -18.55 -4.81
CA PHE A 412 16.37 -18.44 -5.29
C PHE A 412 16.13 -16.97 -5.67
N PRO A 413 15.56 -16.68 -6.86
CA PRO A 413 15.30 -15.32 -7.27
C PRO A 413 14.38 -14.63 -6.24
N PRO A 414 14.65 -13.35 -5.90
CA PRO A 414 13.76 -12.59 -5.03
C PRO A 414 12.34 -12.62 -5.59
N THR A 415 11.35 -12.81 -4.72
CA THR A 415 9.94 -12.75 -5.09
C THR A 415 9.34 -11.48 -4.49
N VAL A 416 8.71 -10.66 -5.33
CA VAL A 416 7.97 -9.48 -4.88
C VAL A 416 6.55 -9.92 -4.55
N PHE A 417 6.15 -9.83 -3.29
CA PHE A 417 4.74 -9.94 -2.94
C PHE A 417 4.11 -8.56 -3.02
N HIS A 418 2.87 -8.50 -3.51
CA HIS A 418 2.11 -7.26 -3.50
C HIS A 418 1.69 -6.93 -2.07
N SER A 419 1.86 -5.67 -1.68
CA SER A 419 1.18 -5.13 -0.51
C SER A 419 -0.31 -5.03 -0.79
N GLY A 420 -1.15 -5.21 0.23
CA GLY A 420 -2.58 -5.00 0.09
C GLY A 420 -3.30 -6.11 -0.68
N TYR A 421 -3.16 -7.37 -0.30
CA TYR A 421 -3.98 -8.46 -0.89
C TYR A 421 -5.50 -8.22 -0.75
N ASP A 422 -5.89 -7.43 0.24
CA ASP A 422 -7.27 -7.00 0.48
C ASP A 422 -7.63 -5.67 -0.18
N GLU A 423 -6.67 -5.01 -0.82
CA GLU A 423 -6.88 -3.78 -1.57
C GLU A 423 -7.33 -4.09 -3.01
N PRO A 424 -8.13 -3.20 -3.63
CA PRO A 424 -8.56 -3.33 -5.00
C PRO A 424 -7.38 -3.17 -5.96
N PHE A 425 -7.57 -3.65 -7.20
CA PHE A 425 -6.55 -3.59 -8.25
C PHE A 425 -6.49 -2.23 -8.97
N TYR A 426 -6.33 -1.16 -8.19
CA TYR A 426 -6.03 0.20 -8.63
C TYR A 426 -5.51 1.01 -7.43
N PRO A 427 -4.79 2.13 -7.65
CA PRO A 427 -4.26 2.88 -6.51
C PRO A 427 -5.40 3.48 -5.68
N ILE A 428 -5.42 3.17 -4.38
CA ILE A 428 -6.23 3.90 -3.40
C ILE A 428 -5.42 5.10 -2.90
N SER A 429 -6.06 6.26 -2.90
CA SER A 429 -5.54 7.46 -2.24
C SER A 429 -6.60 8.02 -1.30
N HIS A 430 -6.16 8.71 -0.24
CA HIS A 430 -7.08 9.44 0.63
C HIS A 430 -7.90 10.46 -0.18
N PRO A 431 -9.12 10.82 0.26
CA PRO A 431 -10.01 11.70 -0.51
C PRO A 431 -9.40 13.04 -0.95
N TRP A 432 -8.49 13.57 -0.14
CA TRP A 432 -7.78 14.84 -0.35
C TRP A 432 -6.49 14.70 -1.18
N ASN A 433 -6.04 13.49 -1.51
CA ASN A 433 -4.81 13.27 -2.27
C ASN A 433 -5.11 12.83 -3.70
N PRO A 434 -4.26 13.22 -4.68
CA PRO A 434 -4.37 12.65 -6.01
C PRO A 434 -3.98 11.16 -6.00
N VAL A 435 -4.51 10.43 -6.98
CA VAL A 435 -4.13 9.07 -7.32
C VAL A 435 -2.76 9.06 -8.01
N ASP A 436 -2.48 10.03 -8.88
CA ASP A 436 -1.14 10.26 -9.46
C ASP A 436 -0.49 11.49 -8.82
N ARG A 437 0.51 11.26 -7.97
CA ARG A 437 1.28 12.32 -7.28
C ARG A 437 2.01 13.29 -8.22
N ARG A 438 2.14 12.97 -9.51
CA ARG A 438 2.74 13.87 -10.51
C ARG A 438 1.75 14.90 -11.03
N THR A 439 0.47 14.73 -10.75
CA THR A 439 -0.54 15.71 -11.16
C THR A 439 -0.42 16.95 -10.30
N ASN A 440 -0.55 18.11 -10.94
CA ASN A 440 -0.66 19.39 -10.25
C ASN A 440 -2.04 19.44 -9.58
N SER A 441 -2.15 18.90 -8.37
CA SER A 441 -3.41 18.72 -7.66
C SER A 441 -3.45 19.47 -6.35
N ILE A 442 -4.62 19.96 -5.98
CA ILE A 442 -4.88 20.51 -4.64
C ILE A 442 -6.06 19.78 -3.98
N PRO A 443 -6.03 19.56 -2.66
CA PRO A 443 -7.24 19.23 -1.92
C PRO A 443 -8.19 20.42 -1.94
N LEU A 444 -9.51 20.19 -2.02
CA LEU A 444 -10.52 21.23 -1.86
C LEU A 444 -11.59 20.76 -0.87
N PHE A 445 -11.49 21.22 0.37
CA PHE A 445 -12.42 20.90 1.43
C PHE A 445 -13.62 21.83 1.38
N PHE A 446 -14.80 21.28 1.13
CA PHE A 446 -16.02 22.06 1.27
C PHE A 446 -16.32 22.29 2.75
N LEU A 447 -16.69 23.51 3.08
CA LEU A 447 -17.19 23.94 4.38
C LEU A 447 -18.71 24.18 4.34
N THR A 448 -19.39 23.74 3.28
CA THR A 448 -20.84 23.89 3.14
C THR A 448 -21.41 22.84 2.19
N ASN A 449 -22.68 22.47 2.39
CA ASN A 449 -23.47 21.62 1.48
C ASN A 449 -24.51 22.40 0.68
N LYS A 450 -24.53 23.74 0.82
CA LYS A 450 -25.56 24.60 0.25
C LYS A 450 -25.24 25.09 -1.16
N LEU A 451 -24.07 24.75 -1.69
CA LEU A 451 -23.70 25.06 -3.06
C LEU A 451 -24.48 24.19 -4.04
N SER A 452 -25.11 24.83 -5.03
CA SER A 452 -25.74 24.11 -6.14
C SER A 452 -24.70 23.45 -7.06
N ASP A 453 -25.10 22.39 -7.77
CA ASP A 453 -24.27 21.75 -8.80
C ASP A 453 -23.68 22.75 -9.81
N THR A 454 -24.42 23.81 -10.13
CA THR A 454 -23.98 24.86 -11.06
C THR A 454 -22.87 25.71 -10.44
N GLN A 455 -22.98 26.09 -9.17
CA GLN A 455 -21.94 26.83 -8.45
C GLN A 455 -20.68 25.97 -8.27
N VAL A 456 -20.82 24.70 -7.89
CA VAL A 456 -19.70 23.77 -7.77
C VAL A 456 -18.96 23.62 -9.11
N LYS A 457 -19.69 23.43 -10.21
CA LYS A 457 -19.10 23.36 -11.56
C LYS A 457 -18.41 24.66 -11.98
N ALA A 458 -18.98 25.82 -11.63
CA ALA A 458 -18.37 27.11 -11.92
C ALA A 458 -17.06 27.29 -11.14
N LEU A 459 -17.05 26.95 -9.85
CA LEU A 459 -15.87 26.99 -9.01
C LEU A 459 -14.76 26.05 -9.51
N TYR A 460 -15.09 24.81 -9.87
CA TYR A 460 -14.12 23.89 -10.46
C TYR A 460 -13.54 24.41 -11.76
N LYS A 461 -14.37 24.99 -12.63
CA LYS A 461 -13.92 25.60 -13.88
C LYS A 461 -12.98 26.77 -13.61
N GLU A 462 -13.29 27.60 -12.62
CA GLU A 462 -12.42 28.72 -12.22
C GLU A 462 -11.07 28.20 -11.74
N ILE A 463 -11.05 27.23 -10.84
CA ILE A 463 -9.80 26.65 -10.30
C ILE A 463 -8.95 26.01 -11.40
N GLN A 464 -9.59 25.33 -12.36
CA GLN A 464 -8.92 24.70 -13.49
C GLN A 464 -8.51 25.68 -14.60
N THR A 465 -8.87 26.96 -14.50
CA THR A 465 -8.49 27.96 -15.50
C THR A 465 -7.00 28.26 -15.37
N MET A 466 -6.28 28.22 -16.51
CA MET A 466 -4.88 28.64 -16.57
C MET A 466 -4.83 30.17 -16.46
N ASN A 467 -3.99 30.68 -15.56
CA ASN A 467 -3.65 32.08 -15.45
C ASN A 467 -2.40 32.39 -16.32
N HIS A 468 -1.89 33.61 -16.24
CA HIS A 468 -0.75 34.08 -17.05
C HIS A 468 0.61 33.66 -16.48
N ILE A 469 0.61 33.02 -15.32
CA ILE A 469 1.80 32.61 -14.54
C ILE A 469 1.98 31.09 -14.62
N ASP A 470 0.90 30.34 -14.89
CA ASP A 470 0.93 28.89 -15.04
C ASP A 470 1.80 28.50 -16.25
N ASP A 471 2.72 27.59 -16.00
CA ASP A 471 3.50 26.93 -17.04
C ASP A 471 2.67 25.79 -17.66
N GLU A 472 2.62 25.72 -19.00
CA GLU A 472 1.98 24.59 -19.70
C GLU A 472 2.65 23.25 -19.34
N ASP A 473 3.93 23.28 -18.95
CA ASP A 473 4.69 22.11 -18.53
C ASP A 473 4.23 21.55 -17.17
N TRP A 474 3.45 22.30 -16.37
CA TRP A 474 2.90 21.82 -15.09
C TRP A 474 1.72 20.86 -15.26
N GLY A 475 1.23 20.69 -16.49
CA GLY A 475 0.14 19.79 -16.82
C GLY A 475 -1.23 20.29 -16.36
N LYS A 476 -2.22 19.40 -16.37
CA LYS A 476 -3.61 19.74 -16.05
C LYS A 476 -3.77 19.98 -14.55
N LYS A 477 -4.38 21.11 -14.17
CA LYS A 477 -4.83 21.38 -12.80
C LYS A 477 -5.89 20.37 -12.38
N VAL A 478 -5.63 19.67 -11.28
CA VAL A 478 -6.52 18.65 -10.69
C VAL A 478 -7.04 19.15 -9.35
N ILE A 479 -8.29 18.82 -9.04
CA ILE A 479 -8.93 19.13 -7.77
C ILE A 479 -9.30 17.81 -7.10
N CYS A 480 -9.00 17.68 -5.81
CA CYS A 480 -9.41 16.56 -4.97
C CYS A 480 -10.52 17.06 -4.02
N PRO A 481 -11.79 17.06 -4.46
CA PRO A 481 -12.87 17.62 -3.65
C PRO A 481 -13.19 16.68 -2.47
N VAL A 482 -13.36 17.29 -1.30
CA VAL A 482 -13.76 16.62 -0.06
C VAL A 482 -15.06 17.25 0.41
N PRO A 483 -16.20 16.52 0.36
CA PRO A 483 -17.50 17.10 0.70
C PRO A 483 -17.57 17.48 2.18
N TRP A 484 -18.37 18.51 2.48
CA TRP A 484 -18.71 18.86 3.86
C TRP A 484 -19.75 17.87 4.36
N LYS A 485 -19.57 17.25 5.53
CA LYS A 485 -20.60 16.42 6.23
C LYS A 485 -21.66 15.82 5.30
N GLU A 486 -21.28 14.88 4.43
CA GLU A 486 -22.05 14.47 3.24
C GLU A 486 -23.48 14.03 3.57
N ASP A 487 -23.71 13.54 4.80
CA ASP A 487 -25.00 13.08 5.31
C ASP A 487 -25.89 14.19 5.91
N GLU A 488 -25.42 15.43 5.98
CA GLU A 488 -26.10 16.59 6.60
C GLU A 488 -26.34 17.72 5.57
N PRO A 489 -27.44 17.66 4.78
CA PRO A 489 -27.69 18.63 3.72
C PRO A 489 -27.93 20.06 4.22
N ASP A 490 -28.40 20.21 5.46
CA ASP A 490 -28.69 21.51 6.09
C ASP A 490 -27.57 21.97 7.05
N ALA A 491 -26.38 21.38 6.96
CA ALA A 491 -25.25 21.77 7.81
C ALA A 491 -24.97 23.28 7.72
N GLU A 492 -24.67 23.89 8.88
CA GLU A 492 -24.15 25.26 8.92
C GLU A 492 -22.82 25.35 8.18
N ASP A 493 -22.51 26.55 7.69
CA ASP A 493 -21.23 26.79 7.03
C ASP A 493 -20.10 26.67 8.06
N GLY A 494 -18.99 26.06 7.64
CA GLY A 494 -17.85 25.79 8.49
C GLY A 494 -17.15 27.06 8.97
N THR A 495 -16.58 26.96 10.17
CA THR A 495 -15.86 28.04 10.85
C THR A 495 -14.35 27.82 10.78
N PRO A 496 -13.52 28.80 11.18
CA PRO A 496 -12.09 28.57 11.36
C PRO A 496 -11.73 27.44 12.34
N GLU A 497 -12.57 27.18 13.34
CA GLU A 497 -12.40 26.03 14.22
C GLU A 497 -12.58 24.70 13.48
N ASP A 498 -13.52 24.62 12.53
CA ASP A 498 -13.68 23.46 11.68
C ASP A 498 -12.50 23.25 10.73
N MET A 499 -11.93 24.33 10.19
CA MET A 499 -10.69 24.27 9.40
C MET A 499 -9.52 23.70 10.24
N TRP A 500 -9.40 24.13 11.50
CA TRP A 500 -8.40 23.58 12.43
C TRP A 500 -8.61 22.09 12.72
N ARG A 501 -9.86 21.68 12.93
CA ARG A 501 -10.21 20.27 13.13
C ARG A 501 -9.82 19.44 11.90
N LEU A 502 -10.17 19.90 10.70
CA LEU A 502 -9.79 19.23 9.46
C LEU A 502 -8.27 19.14 9.33
N TYR A 503 -7.52 20.21 9.63
CA TYR A 503 -6.06 20.19 9.64
C TYR A 503 -5.50 19.10 10.54
N THR A 504 -5.96 19.02 11.78
CA THR A 504 -5.46 18.01 12.74
C THR A 504 -5.81 16.57 12.32
N GLU A 505 -6.93 16.38 11.63
CA GLU A 505 -7.35 15.09 11.07
C GLU A 505 -6.48 14.66 9.87
N VAL A 506 -6.20 15.58 8.94
CA VAL A 506 -5.57 15.21 7.66
C VAL A 506 -4.05 15.35 7.64
N LYS A 507 -3.42 16.11 8.55
CA LYS A 507 -1.99 16.47 8.51
C LYS A 507 -1.00 15.31 8.39
N LYS A 508 -1.36 14.10 8.87
CA LYS A 508 -0.49 12.92 8.73
C LYS A 508 -0.37 12.45 7.27
N ASN A 509 -1.37 12.78 6.46
CA ASN A 509 -1.58 12.23 5.13
C ASN A 509 -1.85 13.31 4.07
N CYS A 510 -1.87 14.59 4.43
CA CYS A 510 -2.09 15.72 3.53
C CYS A 510 -1.07 16.80 3.85
N GLU A 511 -0.30 17.21 2.85
CA GLU A 511 0.63 18.33 3.01
C GLU A 511 -0.16 19.64 3.00
N PRO A 512 0.13 20.58 3.91
CA PRO A 512 -0.35 21.95 3.79
C PRO A 512 0.21 22.59 2.50
N PRO A 513 -0.34 23.71 2.00
CA PRO A 513 -1.51 24.41 2.53
C PRO A 513 -2.82 23.67 2.23
N LEU A 514 -3.78 23.78 3.16
CA LEU A 514 -5.14 23.30 2.93
C LEU A 514 -5.95 24.38 2.21
N VAL A 515 -6.89 23.94 1.37
CA VAL A 515 -7.75 24.81 0.58
C VAL A 515 -9.21 24.48 0.86
N PHE A 516 -10.01 25.51 1.07
CA PHE A 516 -11.40 25.40 1.46
C PHE A 516 -12.33 26.19 0.54
N ALA A 517 -13.57 25.72 0.42
CA ALA A 517 -14.66 26.43 -0.23
C ALA A 517 -15.87 26.54 0.70
N ASP A 518 -16.32 27.76 0.95
CA ASP A 518 -17.51 28.05 1.74
C ASP A 518 -18.69 28.46 0.84
N LEU A 519 -19.79 28.92 1.43
CA LEU A 519 -20.95 29.38 0.65
C LEU A 519 -20.60 30.59 -0.22
N GLN A 520 -19.74 31.48 0.28
CA GLN A 520 -19.30 32.67 -0.45
C GLN A 520 -18.50 32.30 -1.71
N SER A 521 -17.77 31.16 -1.70
CA SER A 521 -17.03 30.66 -2.85
C SER A 521 -17.91 30.36 -4.07
N GLY A 522 -19.20 30.05 -3.86
CA GLY A 522 -20.16 29.88 -4.94
C GLY A 522 -20.53 31.18 -5.67
N GLU A 523 -20.33 32.32 -5.01
CA GLU A 523 -20.72 33.65 -5.52
C GLU A 523 -19.52 34.39 -6.11
N ASP A 524 -18.37 34.37 -5.43
CA ASP A 524 -17.17 35.13 -5.82
C ASP A 524 -16.12 34.30 -6.58
N LEU A 525 -16.31 32.97 -6.65
CA LEU A 525 -15.37 32.01 -7.22
C LEU A 525 -13.97 32.07 -6.59
N LYS A 526 -13.88 32.57 -5.36
CA LYS A 526 -12.66 32.56 -4.55
C LYS A 526 -12.66 31.37 -3.62
N ILE A 527 -11.47 30.90 -3.29
CA ILE A 527 -11.23 29.84 -2.30
C ILE A 527 -10.55 30.45 -1.08
N ILE A 528 -10.63 29.76 0.06
CA ILE A 528 -9.85 30.09 1.25
C ILE A 528 -8.61 29.20 1.24
N MET A 529 -7.43 29.78 1.39
CA MET A 529 -6.18 29.02 1.57
C MET A 529 -5.57 29.31 2.93
N THR A 530 -4.94 28.31 3.52
CA THR A 530 -4.36 28.41 4.87
C THR A 530 -2.85 28.21 4.85
N GLU A 531 -2.13 28.97 5.66
CA GLU A 531 -0.72 28.75 5.98
C GLU A 531 -0.59 28.48 7.48
N ASN A 532 0.10 27.40 7.84
CA ASN A 532 0.28 27.04 9.24
C ASN A 532 1.28 27.97 9.93
N ILE A 533 0.96 28.40 11.15
CA ILE A 533 1.88 29.16 11.99
C ILE A 533 2.77 28.15 12.72
N TYR A 534 3.88 27.79 12.07
CA TYR A 534 4.88 26.87 12.59
C TYR A 534 5.84 27.57 13.55
N ILE A 535 6.11 26.94 14.69
CA ILE A 535 7.12 27.36 15.66
C ILE A 535 8.16 26.25 15.73
N PRO A 536 9.40 26.48 15.24
CA PRO A 536 10.46 25.49 15.31
C PRO A 536 10.84 25.19 16.76
N ASP A 537 10.90 23.91 17.13
CA ASP A 537 11.48 23.38 18.37
C ASP A 537 11.08 24.14 19.66
N PRO A 538 9.79 24.35 19.94
CA PRO A 538 9.35 25.26 20.99
C PRO A 538 9.71 24.78 22.41
N GLY A 539 10.18 23.53 22.59
CA GLY A 539 10.52 22.96 23.90
C GLY A 539 11.84 22.21 23.99
N ASN A 540 12.68 22.16 22.95
CA ASN A 540 13.94 21.41 23.00
C ASN A 540 15.03 22.14 23.81
N ASP A 541 15.12 23.47 23.67
CA ASP A 541 16.11 24.29 24.39
C ASP A 541 15.54 25.04 25.60
N ASN A 542 14.20 24.99 25.80
CA ASN A 542 13.52 25.69 26.88
C ASN A 542 12.65 24.74 27.73
N LYS A 543 13.16 24.43 28.94
CA LYS A 543 12.47 23.56 29.91
C LYS A 543 11.08 24.08 30.32
N ASN A 544 10.91 25.40 30.43
CA ASN A 544 9.63 26.00 30.82
C ASN A 544 8.61 25.89 29.69
N ALA A 545 9.03 26.16 28.45
CA ALA A 545 8.17 25.97 27.28
C ALA A 545 7.75 24.52 27.11
N ARG A 546 8.65 23.56 27.38
CA ARG A 546 8.33 22.12 27.42
C ARG A 546 7.31 21.76 28.49
N GLU A 547 7.34 22.42 29.65
CA GLU A 547 6.35 22.22 30.71
C GLU A 547 4.99 22.85 30.36
N VAL A 548 4.98 24.04 29.73
CA VAL A 548 3.77 24.76 29.31
C VAL A 548 3.07 24.07 28.15
N LEU A 549 3.83 23.53 27.19
CA LEU A 549 3.31 22.80 26.03
C LEU A 549 3.03 21.32 26.33
N LYS A 550 3.22 20.88 27.57
CA LYS A 550 3.01 19.50 27.97
C LYS A 550 1.51 19.16 27.87
N GLY A 551 1.20 18.21 26.97
CA GLY A 551 -0.18 17.78 26.73
C GLY A 551 -0.93 18.60 25.68
N VAL A 552 -0.27 19.57 25.03
CA VAL A 552 -0.78 20.21 23.81
C VAL A 552 -0.54 19.26 22.64
N ASP A 553 -1.59 18.93 21.92
CA ASP A 553 -1.48 18.09 20.73
C ASP A 553 -0.75 18.84 19.64
N ASP A 554 0.42 18.36 19.21
CA ASP A 554 1.27 18.99 18.20
C ASP A 554 1.72 20.41 18.59
N PRO A 555 2.73 20.50 19.49
CA PRO A 555 3.17 21.76 20.07
C PRO A 555 3.90 22.67 19.08
N ASN A 556 4.11 22.23 17.83
CA ASN A 556 4.84 23.02 16.82
C ASN A 556 3.92 23.97 16.04
N TYR A 557 2.60 23.94 16.25
CA TYR A 557 1.64 24.76 15.51
C TYR A 557 0.70 25.55 16.42
N ARG A 558 0.76 26.88 16.33
CA ARG A 558 -0.07 27.83 17.11
C ARG A 558 -1.46 28.08 16.51
N GLY A 559 -1.64 27.70 15.24
CA GLY A 559 -2.84 27.97 14.45
C GLY A 559 -2.46 28.15 12.99
N PHE A 560 -3.20 28.99 12.27
CA PHE A 560 -2.93 29.28 10.86
C PHE A 560 -3.34 30.71 10.50
N ILE A 561 -2.71 31.21 9.43
CA ILE A 561 -3.17 32.36 8.67
C ILE A 561 -4.08 31.84 7.55
N TYR A 562 -5.14 32.57 7.22
CA TYR A 562 -6.00 32.23 6.09
C TYR A 562 -6.51 33.48 5.38
N GLY A 563 -6.80 33.33 4.09
CA GLY A 563 -7.47 34.38 3.33
C GLY A 563 -7.99 33.90 2.00
N ARG A 564 -8.72 34.79 1.31
CA ARG A 564 -9.43 34.46 0.07
C ARG A 564 -8.61 34.83 -1.16
N LEU A 565 -8.45 33.90 -2.08
CA LEU A 565 -7.82 34.14 -3.38
C LEU A 565 -8.68 33.62 -4.54
N PRO A 566 -8.56 34.19 -5.75
CA PRO A 566 -9.26 33.69 -6.92
C PRO A 566 -8.97 32.20 -7.15
N GLY A 567 -10.00 31.40 -7.44
CA GLY A 567 -9.82 29.95 -7.61
C GLY A 567 -8.73 29.59 -8.62
N ARG A 568 -8.60 30.34 -9.71
CA ARG A 568 -7.57 30.13 -10.75
C ARG A 568 -6.14 30.18 -10.22
N ASP A 569 -5.88 30.89 -9.13
CA ASP A 569 -4.54 31.07 -8.57
C ASP A 569 -4.20 30.01 -7.51
N ALA A 570 -5.13 29.11 -7.18
CA ALA A 570 -4.95 28.08 -6.15
C ALA A 570 -3.66 27.26 -6.30
N HIS A 571 -3.42 26.67 -7.47
CA HIS A 571 -2.28 25.79 -7.68
C HIS A 571 -0.94 26.52 -7.61
N ILE A 572 -0.85 27.77 -8.11
CA ILE A 572 0.40 28.54 -8.05
C ILE A 572 0.73 28.91 -6.60
N HIS A 573 -0.25 29.35 -5.79
CA HIS A 573 -0.01 29.63 -4.37
C HIS A 573 0.33 28.36 -3.58
N TRP A 574 -0.33 27.24 -3.89
CA TRP A 574 -0.02 25.95 -3.29
C TRP A 574 1.44 25.53 -3.57
N ILE A 575 1.91 25.68 -4.82
CA ILE A 575 3.31 25.42 -5.20
C ILE A 575 4.25 26.39 -4.50
N ASN A 576 3.92 27.68 -4.46
CA ASN A 576 4.78 28.70 -3.88
C ASN A 576 5.01 28.51 -2.38
N LEU A 577 3.98 28.11 -1.64
CA LEU A 577 4.06 27.79 -0.22
C LEU A 577 4.90 26.53 0.06
N ASN A 578 4.84 25.53 -0.83
CA ASN A 578 5.54 24.25 -0.62
C ASN A 578 6.96 24.17 -1.21
N ILE A 579 7.25 24.92 -2.28
CA ILE A 579 8.49 24.79 -3.05
C ILE A 579 9.31 26.08 -3.01
N ALA A 580 8.66 27.23 -3.15
CA ALA A 580 9.33 28.52 -3.29
C ALA A 580 9.58 29.24 -1.95
N ASN A 581 9.10 28.67 -0.83
CA ASN A 581 9.15 29.28 0.51
C ASN A 581 8.65 30.73 0.53
N MET A 582 7.55 31.02 -0.19
CA MET A 582 6.86 32.30 -0.08
C MET A 582 5.72 32.17 0.90
N ASN A 583 5.62 33.12 1.83
CA ASN A 583 4.56 33.13 2.83
C ASN A 583 3.23 33.62 2.22
N LEU A 584 2.11 33.21 2.82
CA LEU A 584 0.78 33.56 2.34
C LEU A 584 0.49 35.05 2.57
N ASP A 585 0.99 35.63 3.67
CA ASP A 585 0.85 37.05 4.02
C ASP A 585 1.56 38.00 3.03
N GLU A 586 2.61 37.54 2.36
CA GLU A 586 3.26 38.29 1.26
C GLU A 586 2.41 38.31 -0.02
N SER A 587 1.45 37.39 -0.12
CA SER A 587 0.71 37.09 -1.35
C SER A 587 -0.77 37.51 -1.30
N LEU A 588 -1.27 37.84 -0.10
CA LEU A 588 -2.64 38.26 0.14
C LEU A 588 -2.70 39.73 0.57
N ASP A 589 -3.59 40.51 -0.06
CA ASP A 589 -3.89 41.88 0.37
C ASP A 589 -4.61 41.91 1.73
N ASP A 590 -5.46 40.91 2.00
CA ASP A 590 -6.23 40.74 3.23
C ASP A 590 -6.11 39.29 3.73
N TYR A 591 -5.70 39.12 4.98
CA TYR A 591 -5.64 37.81 5.67
C TYR A 591 -6.12 37.92 7.11
N GLU A 592 -6.57 36.79 7.66
CA GLU A 592 -6.98 36.62 9.05
C GLU A 592 -6.10 35.58 9.74
N THR A 593 -5.95 35.71 11.06
CA THR A 593 -5.18 34.77 11.87
C THR A 593 -6.11 34.01 12.79
N TYR A 594 -6.15 32.70 12.66
CA TYR A 594 -6.81 31.81 13.61
C TYR A 594 -5.78 31.24 14.59
N GLN A 595 -6.13 31.27 15.87
CA GLN A 595 -5.33 30.70 16.94
C GLN A 595 -6.12 29.59 17.58
N ARG A 596 -5.48 28.42 17.72
CA ARG A 596 -6.17 27.26 18.28
C ARG A 596 -6.50 27.50 19.76
N PRO A 597 -7.66 27.03 20.25
CA PRO A 597 -8.16 27.39 21.59
C PRO A 597 -7.31 26.85 22.74
N ASP A 598 -6.61 25.74 22.53
CA ASP A 598 -5.75 25.06 23.50
C ASP A 598 -4.31 25.59 23.49
N TRP A 599 -3.99 26.58 22.66
CA TRP A 599 -2.67 27.20 22.66
C TRP A 599 -2.47 28.06 23.91
N PRO A 600 -1.34 27.92 24.64
CA PRO A 600 -1.06 28.76 25.80
C PRO A 600 -0.98 30.26 25.44
N PHE A 601 -1.50 31.12 26.33
CA PHE A 601 -1.58 32.58 26.11
C PHE A 601 -0.25 33.19 25.63
N HIS A 602 -0.35 34.09 24.65
CA HIS A 602 0.77 34.65 23.84
C HIS A 602 1.99 35.09 24.62
N HIS A 603 1.79 35.73 25.76
CA HIS A 603 2.90 36.33 26.51
C HIS A 603 3.76 35.31 27.29
N MET A 604 3.36 34.03 27.38
CA MET A 604 4.16 33.03 28.10
C MET A 604 5.31 32.46 27.25
N LEU A 605 5.21 32.54 25.92
CA LEU A 605 6.22 32.02 24.99
C LEU A 605 6.88 33.14 24.18
N ASP A 606 6.20 34.28 23.96
CA ASP A 606 6.77 35.43 23.24
C ASP A 606 7.96 36.08 24.00
N GLU A 607 8.02 36.01 25.34
CA GLU A 607 9.18 36.47 26.15
C GLU A 607 10.47 35.66 25.93
N TYR A 608 10.41 34.55 25.17
CA TYR A 608 11.53 33.64 24.95
C TYR A 608 12.05 33.59 23.51
N ASN A 609 11.37 34.25 22.56
CA ASN A 609 11.76 34.33 21.15
C ASN A 609 12.72 35.50 20.82
N ASP A 610 13.05 36.37 21.78
CA ASP A 610 14.04 37.45 21.60
C ASP A 610 15.51 36.97 21.60
N TRP A 611 15.76 35.66 21.62
CA TRP A 611 17.11 35.10 21.53
C TRP A 611 17.44 34.65 20.10
N ILE A 612 17.49 35.62 19.18
CA ILE A 612 18.41 35.50 18.03
C ILE A 612 19.81 35.60 18.66
N PRO A 613 20.72 34.62 18.50
CA PRO A 613 22.08 34.79 19.00
C PRO A 613 22.70 35.95 18.22
N GLU A 614 22.93 37.08 18.87
CA GLU A 614 23.88 38.07 18.37
C GLU A 614 25.20 37.32 18.16
N GLU A 615 25.71 37.34 16.92
CA GLU A 615 27.05 36.86 16.60
C GLU A 615 28.01 37.42 17.64
N GLU A 616 28.64 36.53 18.43
CA GLU A 616 29.71 36.91 19.35
C GLU A 616 30.82 37.57 18.53
N ALA A 617 30.83 38.90 18.55
CA ALA A 617 31.96 39.69 18.14
C ALA A 617 33.16 39.22 18.97
N ASN A 618 34.12 38.61 18.28
CA ASN A 618 35.43 38.29 18.80
C ASN A 618 36.07 39.52 19.46
N GLU A 619 35.95 39.62 20.78
CA GLU A 619 36.86 40.41 21.62
C GLU A 619 37.65 39.45 22.52
N ASN A 620 38.73 38.93 21.94
CA ASN A 620 39.95 38.61 22.67
C ASN A 620 41.13 39.05 21.78
N GLY A 621 41.44 40.34 21.86
CA GLY A 621 42.75 40.91 21.60
C GLY A 621 43.39 41.33 22.92
#